data_AF-T1D9A4-F1
#
_entry.id   AF-T1D9A4-F1
#
_cell.length_a   1.000
_cell.length_b   1.000
_cell.length_c   1.000
_cell.angle_alpha   90.00
_cell.angle_beta   90.00
_cell.angle_gamma   90.00
#
_symmetry.space_group_name_H-M   'P 1'
#
loop_
_entity.id
_entity.type
_entity.pdbx_description
1 polymer ?
#
loop_
_entity_poly.entity_id
_entity_poly.type
_entity_poly.pdbx_seq_one_letter_code
_entity_poly.pdbx_strand_id
1 'polypeptide(L)'
;GLGTATAADAPPAQPQASSASVHELLVATHATTMMQQVMQQMAQQLDAMVKQRLPCLAPGEVSSVLTTPQATRQMIDLVVPIYQRNFTEQDVRELLTFYRSPLGQKMLEVQPAIMRESMLAGEQFGRQQFTQRISQLETTGKLNAEGSAGVACGQAGGR
;
A
#
# COMPACT_ATOMS: atom_id res chain seq x y z
N GLY A 1 -5.85 -41.92 35.38
CA GLY A 1 -6.94 -40.94 35.25
C GLY A 1 -6.45 -39.82 34.37
N LEU A 2 -7.10 -39.61 33.23
CA LEU A 2 -6.80 -38.50 32.33
C LEU A 2 -7.65 -37.31 32.77
N GLY A 3 -6.98 -36.25 33.23
CA GLY A 3 -7.62 -35.01 33.67
C GLY A 3 -8.22 -34.28 32.47
N THR A 4 -9.52 -34.02 32.53
CA THR A 4 -10.22 -33.10 31.65
C THR A 4 -9.76 -31.68 31.97
N ALA A 5 -8.95 -31.08 31.10
CA ALA A 5 -8.74 -29.64 31.12
C ALA A 5 -10.08 -28.99 30.72
N THR A 6 -10.72 -28.33 31.68
CA THR A 6 -11.86 -27.45 31.43
C THR A 6 -11.41 -26.36 30.46
N ALA A 7 -12.16 -26.19 29.37
CA ALA A 7 -12.06 -25.02 28.50
C ALA A 7 -12.27 -23.78 29.37
N ALA A 8 -11.17 -23.09 29.68
CA ALA A 8 -11.19 -21.85 30.43
C ALA A 8 -11.91 -20.77 29.62
N ASP A 9 -12.77 -20.02 30.31
CA ASP A 9 -13.46 -18.81 29.87
C ASP A 9 -12.58 -17.97 28.95
N ALA A 10 -12.95 -17.90 27.67
CA ALA A 10 -12.44 -16.86 26.79
C ALA A 10 -13.03 -15.52 27.28
N PRO A 11 -12.23 -14.45 27.40
CA PRO A 11 -12.78 -13.12 27.71
C PRO A 11 -13.93 -12.79 26.75
N PRO A 12 -14.99 -12.10 27.22
CA PRO A 12 -16.09 -11.72 26.36
C PRO A 12 -15.54 -10.94 25.16
N ALA A 13 -15.96 -11.35 23.96
CA ALA A 13 -15.55 -10.70 22.73
C ALA A 13 -15.89 -9.21 22.82
N GLN A 14 -14.89 -8.36 22.64
CA GLN A 14 -15.07 -6.91 22.67
C GLN A 14 -15.98 -6.48 21.51
N PRO A 15 -16.78 -5.42 21.69
CA PRO A 15 -17.62 -4.91 20.61
C PRO A 15 -16.74 -4.48 19.44
N GLN A 16 -17.18 -4.84 18.22
CA GLN A 16 -16.59 -4.34 16.99
C GLN A 16 -16.68 -2.81 16.93
N ALA A 17 -15.76 -2.20 16.19
CA ALA A 17 -15.78 -0.76 15.99
C ALA A 17 -17.09 -0.27 15.35
N SER A 18 -17.58 0.88 15.78
CA SER A 18 -18.73 1.55 15.20
C SER A 18 -18.34 2.20 13.86
N SER A 19 -19.31 2.35 12.96
CA SER A 19 -19.08 3.04 11.69
C SER A 19 -18.59 4.48 11.90
N ALA A 20 -19.07 5.16 12.95
CA ALA A 20 -18.66 6.51 13.30
C ALA A 20 -17.18 6.57 13.72
N SER A 21 -16.76 5.67 14.61
CA SER A 21 -15.36 5.62 15.09
C SER A 21 -14.39 5.25 13.97
N VAL A 22 -14.78 4.33 13.09
CA VAL A 22 -13.98 4.00 11.89
C VAL A 22 -13.88 5.19 10.94
N HIS A 23 -14.99 5.88 10.67
CA HIS A 23 -14.96 7.08 9.84
C HIS A 23 -14.04 8.16 10.43
N GLU A 24 -14.10 8.37 11.75
CA GLU A 24 -13.22 9.28 12.47
C GLU A 24 -11.74 8.88 12.31
N LEU A 25 -11.43 7.59 12.41
CA LEU A 25 -10.08 7.07 12.20
C LEU A 25 -9.59 7.31 10.76
N LEU A 26 -10.43 7.06 9.76
CA LEU A 26 -10.09 7.30 8.35
C LEU A 26 -9.81 8.78 8.08
N VAL A 27 -10.52 9.69 8.74
CA VAL A 27 -10.26 11.13 8.66
C VAL A 27 -8.95 11.48 9.39
N ALA A 28 -8.77 11.02 10.62
CA ALA A 28 -7.61 11.33 11.45
C ALA A 28 -6.27 10.84 10.84
N THR A 29 -6.33 9.79 10.01
CA THR A 29 -5.18 9.20 9.32
C THR A 29 -4.99 9.71 7.89
N HIS A 30 -5.78 10.69 7.45
CA HIS A 30 -5.82 11.20 6.07
C HIS A 30 -6.17 10.14 5.00
N ALA A 31 -6.71 8.98 5.41
CA ALA A 31 -7.14 7.92 4.49
C ALA A 31 -8.27 8.41 3.57
N THR A 32 -9.18 9.25 4.08
CA THR A 32 -10.23 9.85 3.25
C THR A 32 -9.65 10.71 2.13
N THR A 33 -8.61 11.50 2.42
CA THR A 33 -7.93 12.33 1.40
C THR A 33 -7.22 11.46 0.37
N MET A 34 -6.55 10.38 0.80
CA MET A 34 -5.92 9.44 -0.13
C MET A 34 -6.96 8.76 -1.03
N MET A 35 -8.11 8.34 -0.49
CA MET A 35 -9.21 7.78 -1.30
C MET A 35 -9.73 8.78 -2.33
N GLN A 36 -9.87 10.05 -1.96
CA GLN A 36 -10.25 11.11 -2.91
C GLN A 36 -9.24 11.28 -4.04
N GLN A 37 -7.94 11.25 -3.72
CA GLN A 37 -6.88 11.32 -4.73
C GLN A 37 -6.93 10.12 -5.69
N VAL A 38 -7.17 8.91 -5.17
CA VAL A 38 -7.33 7.71 -6.01
C VAL A 38 -8.54 7.85 -6.94
N MET A 39 -9.69 8.32 -6.43
CA MET A 39 -10.88 8.57 -7.27
C MET A 39 -10.64 9.65 -8.33
N GLN A 40 -9.88 10.71 -8.00
CA GLN A 40 -9.49 11.74 -8.97
C GLN A 40 -8.60 11.16 -10.06
N GLN A 41 -7.65 10.28 -9.72
CA GLN A 41 -6.83 9.60 -10.72
C GLN A 41 -7.67 8.67 -11.61
N MET A 42 -8.61 7.92 -11.03
CA MET A 42 -9.55 7.10 -11.80
C MET A 42 -10.42 7.95 -12.73
N ALA A 43 -10.89 9.11 -12.26
CA ALA A 43 -11.65 10.04 -13.08
C ALA A 43 -10.84 10.56 -14.27
N GLN A 44 -9.57 10.94 -14.05
CA GLN A 44 -8.65 11.36 -15.12
C GLN A 44 -8.42 10.24 -16.16
N GLN A 45 -8.27 9.00 -15.70
CA GLN A 45 -8.16 7.84 -16.60
C GLN A 45 -9.45 7.61 -17.40
N LEU A 46 -10.61 7.78 -16.76
CA LEU A 46 -11.89 7.68 -17.44
C LEU A 46 -12.05 8.76 -18.50
N ASP A 47 -11.66 10.01 -18.20
CA ASP A 47 -11.69 11.11 -19.17
C ASP A 47 -10.81 10.82 -20.38
N ALA A 48 -9.60 10.27 -20.18
CA ALA A 48 -8.73 9.89 -21.28
C ALA A 48 -9.39 8.83 -22.19
N MET A 49 -10.03 7.82 -21.59
CA MET A 49 -10.74 6.78 -22.31
C MET A 49 -11.99 7.30 -23.05
N VAL A 50 -12.76 8.17 -22.40
CA VAL A 50 -13.96 8.80 -23.00
C VAL A 50 -13.54 9.67 -24.18
N LYS A 51 -12.52 10.52 -24.02
CA LYS A 51 -11.99 11.36 -25.11
C LYS A 51 -11.56 10.54 -26.33
N GLN A 52 -10.98 9.36 -26.11
CA GLN A 52 -10.53 8.47 -27.20
C GLN A 52 -11.71 7.85 -27.97
N ARG A 53 -12.80 7.48 -27.27
CA ARG A 53 -13.94 6.76 -27.89
C ARG A 53 -15.09 7.68 -28.31
N LEU A 54 -15.30 8.76 -27.58
CA LEU A 54 -16.40 9.71 -27.69
C LEU A 54 -15.84 11.15 -27.64
N PRO A 55 -15.09 11.59 -28.67
CA PRO A 55 -14.39 12.88 -28.67
C PRO A 55 -15.33 14.10 -28.66
N CYS A 56 -16.63 13.91 -28.88
CA CYS A 56 -17.64 14.96 -28.82
C CYS A 56 -18.06 15.33 -27.38
N LEU A 57 -17.76 14.49 -26.38
CA LEU A 57 -18.03 14.79 -24.98
C LEU A 57 -16.90 15.65 -24.40
N ALA A 58 -17.27 16.64 -23.60
CA ALA A 58 -16.36 17.45 -22.82
C ALA A 58 -15.71 16.63 -21.69
N PRO A 59 -14.47 16.96 -21.30
CA PRO A 59 -13.85 16.37 -20.12
C PRO A 59 -14.73 16.55 -18.87
N GLY A 60 -14.84 15.53 -18.03
CA GLY A 60 -15.62 15.59 -16.80
C GLY A 60 -17.10 15.22 -16.96
N GLU A 61 -17.67 15.19 -18.17
CA GLU A 61 -19.10 14.86 -18.36
C GLU A 61 -19.46 13.48 -17.82
N VAL A 62 -18.54 12.52 -17.92
CA VAL A 62 -18.71 11.17 -17.38
C VAL A 62 -17.93 10.97 -16.09
N SER A 63 -16.69 11.47 -16.01
CA SER A 63 -15.78 11.18 -14.89
C SER A 63 -16.15 11.86 -13.57
N SER A 64 -16.89 12.97 -13.63
CA SER A 64 -17.28 13.75 -12.45
C SER A 64 -18.12 12.95 -11.46
N VAL A 65 -18.81 11.89 -11.90
CA VAL A 65 -19.57 10.98 -11.03
C VAL A 65 -18.68 10.35 -9.95
N LEU A 66 -17.40 10.12 -10.25
CA LEU A 66 -16.42 9.50 -9.34
C LEU A 66 -15.86 10.50 -8.31
N THR A 67 -15.92 11.80 -8.60
CA THR A 67 -15.30 12.84 -7.76
C THR A 67 -16.31 13.58 -6.89
N THR A 68 -17.58 13.18 -6.89
CA THR A 68 -18.60 13.83 -6.07
C THR A 68 -18.41 13.53 -4.57
N PRO A 69 -18.90 14.41 -3.67
CA PRO A 69 -18.96 14.10 -2.25
C PRO A 69 -19.81 12.87 -1.93
N GLN A 70 -20.80 12.54 -2.77
CA GLN A 70 -21.60 11.34 -2.63
C GLN A 70 -20.81 10.07 -2.97
N ALA A 71 -20.05 10.08 -4.07
CA ALA A 71 -19.17 8.98 -4.43
C ALA A 71 -18.10 8.74 -3.36
N THR A 72 -17.56 9.81 -2.76
CA THR A 72 -16.64 9.69 -1.63
C THR A 72 -17.30 9.00 -0.43
N ARG A 73 -18.53 9.38 -0.07
CA ARG A 73 -19.27 8.71 1.02
C ARG A 73 -19.53 7.24 0.72
N GLN A 74 -19.98 6.92 -0.49
CA GLN A 74 -20.20 5.53 -0.93
C GLN A 74 -18.90 4.71 -0.86
N MET A 75 -17.77 5.29 -1.23
CA MET A 75 -16.47 4.62 -1.11
C MET A 75 -16.11 4.36 0.36
N ILE A 76 -16.33 5.32 1.26
CA ILE A 76 -16.10 5.13 2.69
C ILE A 76 -17.02 4.04 3.25
N ASP A 77 -18.29 4.03 2.87
CA ASP A 77 -19.27 3.02 3.31
C ASP A 77 -18.86 1.60 2.91
N LEU A 78 -18.14 1.43 1.79
CA LEU A 78 -17.57 0.13 1.38
C LEU A 78 -16.36 -0.28 2.24
N VAL A 79 -15.58 0.69 2.72
CA VAL A 79 -14.35 0.44 3.48
C VAL A 79 -14.64 0.22 4.97
N VAL A 80 -15.66 0.87 5.52
CA VAL A 80 -16.00 0.78 6.94
C VAL A 80 -16.14 -0.67 7.44
N PRO A 81 -16.91 -1.57 6.78
CA PRO A 81 -17.04 -2.96 7.22
C PRO A 81 -15.72 -3.74 7.22
N ILE A 82 -14.75 -3.35 6.39
CA ILE A 82 -13.42 -3.97 6.37
C ILE A 82 -12.71 -3.67 7.70
N TYR A 83 -12.76 -2.43 8.18
CA TYR A 83 -12.18 -2.06 9.48
C TYR A 83 -12.91 -2.72 10.64
N GLN A 84 -14.25 -2.76 10.62
CA GLN A 84 -15.07 -3.36 11.68
C GLN A 84 -14.78 -4.87 11.87
N ARG A 85 -14.37 -5.57 10.80
CA ARG A 85 -13.95 -6.97 10.87
C ARG A 85 -12.57 -7.18 11.49
N ASN A 86 -11.71 -6.15 11.48
CA ASN A 86 -10.31 -6.25 11.92
C ASN A 86 -10.04 -5.54 13.24
N PHE A 87 -10.90 -4.61 13.66
CA PHE A 87 -10.69 -3.80 14.85
C PHE A 87 -11.92 -3.79 15.75
N THR A 88 -11.67 -3.90 17.05
CA THR A 88 -12.65 -3.61 18.09
C THR A 88 -12.82 -2.11 18.24
N GLU A 89 -13.89 -1.70 18.92
CA GLU A 89 -14.09 -0.29 19.26
C GLU A 89 -12.95 0.24 20.16
N GLN A 90 -12.37 -0.62 21.02
CA GLN A 90 -11.23 -0.22 21.84
C GLN A 90 -10.00 0.07 20.97
N ASP A 91 -9.67 -0.82 20.03
CA ASP A 91 -8.52 -0.63 19.13
C ASP A 91 -8.63 0.69 18.37
N VAL A 92 -9.81 0.99 17.82
CA VAL A 92 -10.03 2.23 17.07
C VAL A 92 -9.86 3.47 17.95
N ARG A 93 -10.34 3.45 19.20
CA ARG A 93 -10.12 4.56 20.14
C ARG A 93 -8.65 4.77 20.50
N GLU A 94 -7.90 3.68 20.69
CA GLU A 94 -6.47 3.75 20.98
C GLU A 94 -5.68 4.28 19.76
N LEU A 95 -6.01 3.80 18.56
CA LEU A 95 -5.46 4.34 17.30
C LEU A 95 -5.77 5.82 17.14
N LEU A 96 -7.01 6.25 17.39
CA LEU A 96 -7.39 7.66 17.36
C LEU A 96 -6.59 8.49 18.37
N THR A 97 -6.40 7.97 19.59
CA THR A 97 -5.59 8.64 20.62
C THR A 97 -4.15 8.82 20.14
N PHE A 98 -3.55 7.76 19.58
CA PHE A 98 -2.19 7.82 19.05
C PHE A 98 -2.09 8.81 17.89
N TYR A 99 -2.91 8.68 16.85
CA TYR A 99 -2.83 9.52 15.66
C TYR A 99 -3.15 10.98 15.95
N ARG A 100 -3.92 11.30 16.99
CA ARG A 100 -4.16 12.68 17.44
C ARG A 100 -3.01 13.29 18.25
N SER A 101 -2.11 12.47 18.78
CA SER A 101 -0.96 12.97 19.53
C SER A 101 0.03 13.70 18.59
N PRO A 102 0.89 14.60 19.11
CA PRO A 102 1.95 15.23 18.32
C PRO A 102 2.87 14.22 17.64
N LEU A 103 3.13 13.07 18.29
CA LEU A 103 3.94 12.01 17.72
C LEU A 103 3.22 11.29 16.57
N GLY A 104 1.93 10.98 16.74
CA GLY A 104 1.13 10.33 15.70
C GLY A 104 0.95 11.23 14.47
N GLN A 105 0.72 12.53 14.67
CA GLN A 105 0.68 13.50 13.56
C GLN A 105 2.04 13.59 12.86
N LYS A 106 3.14 13.71 13.61
CA LYS A 106 4.49 13.68 13.03
C LYS A 106 4.72 12.40 12.22
N MET A 107 4.27 11.25 12.70
CA MET A 107 4.38 9.98 11.96
C MET A 107 3.66 10.07 10.61
N LEU A 108 2.41 10.54 10.57
CA LEU A 108 1.64 10.71 9.33
C LEU A 108 2.33 11.66 8.34
N GLU A 109 2.95 12.73 8.84
CA GLU A 109 3.66 13.72 8.02
C GLU A 109 4.96 13.17 7.41
N VAL A 110 5.77 12.46 8.21
CA VAL A 110 7.12 12.04 7.78
C VAL A 110 7.15 10.68 7.10
N GLN A 111 6.16 9.81 7.34
CA GLN A 111 6.15 8.45 6.83
C GLN A 111 6.24 8.36 5.29
N PRO A 112 5.55 9.20 4.49
CA PRO A 112 5.73 9.20 3.03
C PRO A 112 7.16 9.54 2.59
N ALA A 113 7.81 10.49 3.29
CA ALA A 113 9.20 10.86 3.00
C ALA A 113 10.17 9.73 3.36
N ILE A 114 9.98 9.11 4.53
CA ILE A 114 10.76 7.92 4.95
C ILE A 114 10.63 6.80 3.92
N MET A 115 9.41 6.50 3.45
CA MET A 115 9.21 5.45 2.45
C MET A 115 9.94 5.77 1.14
N ARG A 116 9.84 7.00 0.64
CA ARG A 116 10.55 7.45 -0.57
C ARG A 116 12.07 7.35 -0.42
N GLU A 117 12.61 7.83 0.69
CA GLU A 117 14.04 7.78 0.97
C GLU A 117 14.53 6.33 1.12
N SER A 118 13.72 5.47 1.75
CA SER A 118 14.01 4.04 1.89
C SER A 118 14.08 3.33 0.53
N MET A 119 13.18 3.66 -0.39
CA MET A 119 13.23 3.14 -1.77
C MET A 119 14.54 3.54 -2.48
N LEU A 120 14.91 4.82 -2.40
CA LEU A 120 16.16 5.32 -2.99
C LEU A 120 17.40 4.64 -2.40
N ALA A 121 17.41 4.40 -1.09
CA ALA A 121 18.47 3.66 -0.42
C ALA A 121 18.53 2.20 -0.92
N GLY A 122 17.38 1.55 -1.08
CA GLY A 122 17.27 0.21 -1.65
C GLY A 122 17.81 0.11 -3.08
N GLU A 123 17.49 1.09 -3.93
CA GLU A 123 18.03 1.16 -5.30
C GLU A 123 19.55 1.34 -5.31
N GLN A 124 20.09 2.20 -4.44
CA GLN A 124 21.54 2.40 -4.31
C GLN A 124 22.23 1.11 -3.88
N PHE A 125 21.70 0.45 -2.86
CA PHE A 125 22.18 -0.85 -2.39
C PHE A 125 22.16 -1.88 -3.53
N GLY A 126 21.04 -1.99 -4.27
CA GLY A 126 20.92 -2.91 -5.39
C GLY A 126 21.97 -2.67 -6.48
N ARG A 127 22.22 -1.42 -6.85
CA ARG A 127 23.29 -1.06 -7.80
C ARG A 127 24.67 -1.46 -7.31
N GLN A 128 24.99 -1.20 -6.04
CA GLN A 128 26.28 -1.56 -5.44
C GLN A 128 26.48 -3.08 -5.46
N GLN A 129 25.48 -3.85 -5.05
CA GLN A 129 25.56 -5.31 -5.04
C GLN A 129 25.70 -5.87 -6.47
N PHE A 130 25.00 -5.29 -7.44
CA PHE A 130 25.14 -5.66 -8.85
C PHE A 130 26.57 -5.42 -9.34
N THR A 131 27.11 -4.21 -9.17
CA THR A 131 28.47 -3.87 -9.59
C THR A 131 29.52 -4.77 -8.93
N GLN A 132 29.39 -5.04 -7.62
CA GLN A 132 30.29 -5.97 -6.92
C GLN A 132 30.21 -7.38 -7.52
N ARG A 133 29.01 -7.86 -7.81
CA ARG A 133 28.83 -9.21 -8.37
C ARG A 133 29.39 -9.32 -9.78
N ILE A 134 29.20 -8.33 -10.63
CA ILE A 134 29.80 -8.28 -11.98
C ILE A 134 31.32 -8.34 -11.88
N SER A 135 31.94 -7.52 -11.04
CA SER A 135 33.41 -7.52 -10.84
C SER A 135 33.94 -8.89 -10.35
N GLN A 136 33.21 -9.57 -9.46
CA GLN A 136 33.56 -10.94 -9.05
C GLN A 136 33.44 -11.96 -10.19
N LEU A 137 32.43 -11.82 -11.05
CA LEU A 137 32.22 -12.73 -12.16
C LEU A 137 33.27 -12.50 -13.28
N GLU A 138 33.70 -11.27 -13.49
CA GLU A 138 34.83 -10.94 -14.36
C GLU A 138 36.14 -11.53 -13.85
N THR A 139 36.44 -11.35 -12.55
CA THR A 139 37.68 -11.90 -11.94
C THR A 139 37.69 -13.43 -11.89
N THR A 140 36.54 -14.09 -11.80
CA THR A 140 36.42 -15.55 -11.87
C THR A 140 36.34 -16.08 -13.31
N GLY A 141 36.42 -15.21 -14.32
CA GLY A 141 36.37 -15.56 -15.75
C GLY A 141 35.01 -16.06 -16.23
N LYS A 142 33.95 -15.90 -15.42
CA LYS A 142 32.58 -16.29 -15.76
C LYS A 142 31.88 -15.24 -16.64
N LEU A 143 32.32 -14.00 -16.58
CA LEU A 143 31.96 -12.91 -17.49
C LEU A 143 33.24 -12.33 -18.12
N ASN A 144 33.17 -11.87 -19.37
CA ASN A 144 34.23 -11.06 -19.96
C ASN A 144 33.92 -9.56 -19.78
N ALA A 145 34.91 -8.69 -20.09
CA ALA A 145 34.79 -7.23 -19.95
C ALA A 145 33.70 -6.58 -20.84
N GLU A 146 33.13 -7.34 -21.78
CA GLU A 146 32.03 -6.92 -22.66
C GLU A 146 30.65 -7.34 -22.10
N GLY A 147 30.60 -7.98 -20.93
CA GLY A 147 29.37 -8.44 -20.29
C GLY A 147 28.78 -9.72 -20.88
N SER A 148 29.50 -10.41 -21.76
CA SER A 148 29.10 -11.71 -22.30
C SER A 148 29.60 -12.86 -21.41
N ALA A 149 28.84 -13.95 -21.37
CA ALA A 149 29.23 -15.12 -20.61
C ALA A 149 30.53 -15.71 -21.19
N GLY A 150 31.54 -15.93 -20.33
CA GLY A 150 32.78 -16.57 -20.75
C GLY A 150 32.56 -17.98 -21.26
N VAL A 151 33.53 -18.55 -21.98
CA VAL A 151 33.52 -19.88 -22.62
C VAL A 151 32.99 -21.00 -21.70
N ALA A 152 33.11 -20.86 -20.38
CA ALA A 152 32.59 -21.78 -19.37
C ALA A 152 31.05 -21.93 -19.34
N CYS A 153 30.28 -20.95 -19.82
CA CYS A 153 28.81 -21.01 -19.78
C CYS A 153 28.19 -21.81 -20.95
N GLY A 154 28.98 -22.10 -21.99
CA GLY A 154 28.52 -22.83 -23.18
C GLY A 154 28.70 -24.35 -23.15
N GLN A 155 29.40 -24.91 -22.16
CA GLN A 155 29.74 -26.35 -22.14
C GLN A 155 28.88 -27.22 -21.20
N ALA A 156 27.96 -26.63 -20.42
CA ALA A 156 27.19 -27.38 -19.42
C ALA A 156 25.87 -28.00 -19.95
N GLY A 157 25.59 -27.94 -21.26
CA GLY A 157 24.31 -28.34 -21.84
C GLY A 157 24.33 -29.47 -22.87
N GLY A 158 25.43 -30.23 -22.98
CA GLY A 158 25.56 -31.28 -24.01
C GLY A 158 26.18 -32.56 -23.50
N ARG A 159 25.38 -33.44 -22.90
CA ARG A 159 25.54 -34.90 -22.94
C ARG A 159 24.16 -35.56 -22.99
#